data_AF-A0A533RS80-F1
#
_entry.id   AF-A0A533RS80-F1
#
_cell.length_a   1.000
_cell.length_b   1.000
_cell.length_c   1.000
_cell.angle_alpha   90.00
_cell.angle_beta   90.00
_cell.angle_gamma   90.00
#
_symmetry.space_group_name_H-M   'P 1'
#
loop_
_entity.id
_entity.type
_entity.pdbx_description
1 polymer ?
#
loop_
_entity_poly.entity_id
_entity_poly.type
_entity_poly.pdbx_seq_one_letter_code
_entity_poly.pdbx_strand_id
1 'polypeptide(L)' 'AYGFAMSSNYNSRPRAAEVMVKGDTFTIIRQRENRDDLIKGENIPDFLQK' A
#
# COMPACT_ATOMS: atom_id res chain seq x y z
N ALA A 1 -13.42 12.81 1.58
CA ALA A 1 -12.14 13.48 1.86
C ALA A 1 -11.49 12.87 3.10
N TYR A 2 -10.18 13.03 3.29
CA TYR A 2 -9.40 12.56 4.47
C TYR A 2 -9.41 11.05 4.78
N GLY A 3 -9.96 10.19 3.91
CA GLY A 3 -9.91 8.73 4.08
C GLY A 3 -8.52 8.18 3.75
N PHE A 4 -8.22 8.01 2.46
CA PHE A 4 -6.93 7.45 2.02
C PHE A 4 -5.73 8.26 2.51
N ALA A 5 -5.85 9.59 2.56
CA ALA A 5 -4.79 10.49 3.02
C ALA A 5 -4.31 10.22 4.47
N MET A 6 -5.16 9.62 5.31
CA MET A 6 -4.81 9.22 6.68
C MET A 6 -4.69 7.70 6.86
N SER A 7 -4.75 6.94 5.76
CA SER A 7 -4.59 5.48 5.82
C SER A 7 -3.14 5.10 6.15
N SER A 8 -2.98 4.02 6.91
CA SER A 8 -1.68 3.51 7.37
C SER A 8 -1.55 2.02 7.15
N ASN A 9 -0.34 1.51 7.37
CA ASN A 9 -0.03 0.07 7.31
C ASN A 9 -0.14 -0.62 8.68
N TYR A 10 -0.87 -0.03 9.63
CA TYR A 10 -1.05 -0.61 10.96
C TYR A 10 -1.57 -2.06 10.88
N ASN A 11 -1.06 -2.91 11.77
CA ASN A 11 -1.25 -4.36 11.74
C ASN A 11 -0.71 -5.03 10.46
N SER A 12 0.34 -4.48 9.85
CA SER A 12 0.96 -4.99 8.61
C SER A 12 -0.06 -5.19 7.49
N ARG A 13 -1.03 -4.27 7.38
CA ARG A 13 -2.08 -4.31 6.36
C ARG A 13 -1.67 -3.45 5.17
N PRO A 14 -1.62 -3.99 3.95
CA PRO A 14 -1.40 -3.16 2.77
C PRO A 14 -2.56 -2.19 2.54
N ARG A 15 -2.26 -0.94 2.17
CA ARG A 15 -3.29 0.04 1.84
C ARG A 15 -4.10 -0.40 0.63
N ALA A 16 -5.39 -0.04 0.64
CA ALA A 16 -6.33 -0.43 -0.40
C ALA A 16 -6.03 0.25 -1.74
N ALA A 17 -6.52 -0.36 -2.83
CA ALA A 17 -6.61 0.30 -4.12
C ALA A 17 -7.67 1.41 -4.10
N GLU A 18 -7.48 2.46 -4.91
CA GLU A 18 -8.49 3.48 -5.18
C GLU A 18 -8.91 3.41 -6.64
N VAL A 19 -10.22 3.51 -6.88
CA VAL A 19 -10.81 3.51 -8.22
C VAL A 19 -11.47 4.84 -8.52
N MET A 20 -11.33 5.28 -9.77
CA MET A 20 -12.07 6.41 -10.31
C MET A 20 -13.09 5.89 -11.30
N VAL A 21 -14.35 6.28 -11.12
CA VAL A 21 -15.47 5.92 -12.00
C VAL A 21 -15.79 7.11 -12.89
N LYS A 22 -16.01 6.85 -14.18
CA LYS A 22 -16.45 7.82 -15.20
C LYS A 22 -17.54 7.18 -16.07
N GLY A 23 -18.79 7.58 -15.85
CA GLY A 23 -19.95 6.95 -16.49
C GLY A 23 -19.97 5.45 -16.17
N ASP A 24 -20.01 4.62 -17.22
CA ASP A 24 -20.07 3.15 -17.10
C ASP A 24 -18.69 2.48 -17.06
N THR A 25 -17.61 3.26 -16.95
CA THR A 25 -16.24 2.75 -16.91
C THR A 25 -15.57 3.11 -15.59
N PHE A 26 -14.58 2.31 -15.19
CA PHE A 26 -13.73 2.63 -14.05
C PHE A 26 -12.25 2.37 -14.37
N THR A 27 -11.37 3.00 -13.59
CA THR A 27 -9.93 2.79 -13.67
C THR A 27 -9.33 2.80 -12.27
N ILE A 28 -8.37 1.92 -12.03
CA ILE A 28 -7.60 1.91 -10.79
C ILE A 28 -6.61 3.08 -10.86
N ILE A 29 -6.86 4.12 -10.06
CA ILE A 29 -5.99 5.31 -9.99
C ILE A 29 -4.89 5.16 -8.94
N ARG A 30 -5.06 4.22 -8.02
CA ARG A 30 -4.03 3.81 -7.07
C ARG A 30 -4.07 2.32 -6.87
N GLN A 31 -2.94 1.65 -7.12
CA GLN A 31 -2.83 0.21 -6.90
C GLN A 31 -2.84 -0.12 -5.40
N ARG A 32 -3.36 -1.30 -5.07
CA ARG A 32 -3.24 -1.88 -3.73
C ARG A 32 -1.77 -2.16 -3.46
N GLU A 33 -1.30 -1.85 -2.26
CA GLU A 33 0.05 -2.23 -1.84
C GLU A 33 0.17 -3.76 -1.74
N ASN A 34 1.33 -4.29 -2.09
CA ASN A 34 1.64 -5.70 -1.89
C ASN A 34 2.35 -5.92 -0.54
N ARG A 35 2.74 -7.16 -0.26
CA ARG A 35 3.49 -7.49 0.97
C ARG A 35 4.90 -6.92 0.97
N ASP A 36 5.56 -6.89 -0.18
CA ASP A 36 6.93 -6.41 -0.32
C ASP A 36 7.01 -4.89 -0.10
N ASP A 37 5.94 -4.16 -0.43
CA ASP A 37 5.81 -2.72 -0.17
C ASP A 37 5.83 -2.41 1.33
N LEU A 38 5.37 -3.33 2.19
CA LEU A 38 5.32 -3.12 3.64
C LEU A 38 6.71 -3.01 4.25
N ILE A 39 7.66 -3.77 3.72
CA ILE A 39 9.05 -3.84 4.20
C ILE A 39 9.99 -3.04 3.30
N LYS A 40 9.44 -2.28 2.34
CA LYS A 40 10.21 -1.52 1.37
C LYS A 40 10.98 -0.41 2.07
N GLY A 41 12.29 -0.58 2.21
CA GLY A 41 13.19 0.33 2.91
C GLY A 41 13.68 -0.19 4.26
N GLU A 42 13.19 -1.35 4.71
CA GLU A 42 13.79 -2.09 5.81
C GLU A 42 15.06 -2.80 5.33
N ASN A 43 16.09 -2.83 6.19
CA ASN A 43 17.33 -3.56 5.95
C ASN A 43 17.64 -4.42 7.17
N ILE A 44 17.90 -5.71 6.96
CA ILE A 44 18.37 -6.60 8.03
C ILE A 44 19.88 -6.41 8.17
N PRO A 45 20.39 -5.98 9.33
CA PRO A 45 21.83 -5.83 9.55
C PRO A 45 22.60 -7.13 9.28
N ASP A 46 23.81 -7.01 8.73
CA ASP A 46 24.60 -8.15 8.27
C ASP A 46 24.86 -9.19 9.37
N PHE A 47 25.03 -8.76 10.62
CA PHE A 47 25.26 -9.65 11.76
C PHE A 47 24.01 -10.43 12.21
N LEU A 48 22.83 -10.15 11.65
CA LEU A 48 21.58 -10.91 11.85
C LEU A 48 21.21 -11.76 10.63
N GLN A 49 21.91 -11.60 9.51
CA GLN A 49 21.74 -12.47 8.34
C GLN A 49 22.38 -13.83 8.67
N LYS A 50 21.60 -14.91 8.53
CA LYS A 50 22.06 -16.29 8.77
C LYS A 50 22.87 -16.82 7.60
#